data_AF-A0A7Y8PBG8-F1
#
_entry.id   AF-A0A7Y8PBG8-F1
#
_cell.length_a   1.000
_cell.length_b   1.000
_cell.length_c   1.000
_cell.angle_alpha   90.00
_cell.angle_beta   90.00
_cell.angle_gamma   90.00
#
_symmetry.space_group_name_H-M   'P 1'
#
loop_
_entity.id
_entity.type
_entity.pdbx_description
1 polymer ?
#
loop_
_entity_poly.entity_id
_entity_poly.type
_entity_poly.pdbx_seq_one_letter_code
_entity_poly.pdbx_strand_id
1 'polypeptide(L)'
;MKKELFKGPLKPTLEKIGGIPVDRKSSKDVVSQMVELFDQNEHFNLVIAPEATRAKTGEARKPIRTGFWHIAKAANEPIVLMYANSQTKVGGIIGKIYPTDLDHDIALIQQLYKEHVGLDIIIPEPKTSPSNG
;
A
#
# COMPACT_ATOMS: atom_id res chain seq x y z
N MET A 1 -9.60 -0.66 4.34
CA MET A 1 -10.41 -0.41 3.12
C MET A 1 -11.33 0.79 3.33
N LYS A 2 -11.88 1.44 2.29
CA LYS A 2 -12.73 2.64 2.46
C LYS A 2 -13.91 2.33 3.38
N LYS A 3 -14.11 3.13 4.44
CA LYS A 3 -15.18 2.96 5.44
C LYS A 3 -16.59 2.83 4.84
N GLU A 4 -16.84 3.44 3.68
CA GLU A 4 -18.11 3.35 2.96
C GLU A 4 -18.43 1.94 2.45
N LEU A 5 -17.43 1.11 2.15
CA LEU A 5 -17.63 -0.28 1.69
C LEU A 5 -18.21 -1.18 2.79
N PHE A 6 -18.02 -0.80 4.06
CA PHE A 6 -18.58 -1.47 5.24
C PHE A 6 -19.98 -0.98 5.61
N LYS A 7 -20.57 -0.06 4.84
CA LYS A 7 -21.94 0.42 5.02
C LYS A 7 -22.93 -0.18 4.02
N GLY A 8 -22.47 -1.01 3.08
CA GLY A 8 -23.28 -1.63 2.02
C GLY A 8 -23.35 -3.17 2.10
N PRO A 9 -23.96 -3.84 1.10
CA PRO A 9 -24.18 -5.30 1.10
C PRO A 9 -22.91 -6.15 1.16
N LEU A 10 -21.73 -5.55 0.92
CA LEU A 10 -20.43 -6.22 1.02
C LEU A 10 -19.92 -6.37 2.46
N LYS A 11 -20.50 -5.67 3.43
CA LYS A 11 -20.08 -5.64 4.84
C LYS A 11 -19.81 -7.03 5.45
N PRO A 12 -20.75 -8.00 5.46
CA PRO A 12 -20.53 -9.29 6.10
C PRO A 12 -19.42 -10.14 5.42
N THR A 13 -19.13 -9.90 4.14
CA THR A 13 -18.02 -10.57 3.45
C THR A 13 -16.69 -9.93 3.82
N LEU A 14 -16.64 -8.59 3.87
CA LEU A 14 -15.46 -7.83 4.23
C LEU A 14 -15.06 -8.05 5.69
N GLU A 15 -16.02 -8.19 6.60
CA GLU A 15 -15.77 -8.52 8.02
C GLU A 15 -15.27 -9.97 8.18
N LYS A 16 -15.84 -10.93 7.43
CA LYS A 16 -15.41 -12.34 7.48
C LYS A 16 -13.97 -12.57 7.02
N ILE A 17 -13.42 -11.70 6.17
CA ILE A 17 -12.03 -11.78 5.70
C ILE A 17 -11.07 -10.90 6.52
N GLY A 18 -11.51 -10.36 7.67
CA GLY A 18 -10.67 -9.51 8.54
C GLY A 18 -10.47 -8.09 8.01
N GLY A 19 -11.38 -7.60 7.17
CA GLY A 19 -11.30 -6.27 6.60
C GLY A 19 -11.46 -5.16 7.64
N ILE A 20 -10.49 -4.25 7.70
CA ILE A 20 -10.54 -3.11 8.62
C ILE A 20 -11.03 -1.85 7.87
N PRO A 21 -12.12 -1.20 8.33
CA PRO A 21 -12.56 0.08 7.78
C PRO A 21 -11.59 1.18 8.21
N VAL A 22 -11.00 1.85 7.23
CA VAL A 22 -10.03 2.93 7.47
C VAL A 22 -10.63 4.23 6.95
N ASP A 23 -10.68 5.25 7.80
CA ASP A 23 -11.05 6.61 7.40
C ASP A 23 -9.84 7.29 6.76
N ARG A 24 -9.85 7.42 5.43
CA ARG A 24 -8.74 7.94 4.63
C ARG A 24 -8.75 9.48 4.50
N LYS A 25 -9.48 10.20 5.36
CA LYS A 25 -9.57 11.68 5.33
C LYS A 25 -8.23 12.37 5.63
N SER A 26 -7.39 11.76 6.47
CA SER A 26 -6.05 12.24 6.83
C SER A 26 -5.06 11.08 6.76
N SER A 27 -3.89 11.29 6.15
CA SER A 27 -2.85 10.26 6.07
C SER A 27 -2.25 9.93 7.43
N LYS A 28 -2.13 10.92 8.33
CA LYS A 28 -1.63 10.72 9.70
C LYS A 28 -2.53 9.77 10.47
N ASP A 29 -3.84 9.97 10.39
CA ASP A 29 -4.82 9.18 11.11
C ASP A 29 -4.80 7.72 10.66
N VAL A 30 -4.55 7.47 9.38
CA VAL A 30 -4.42 6.11 8.84
C VAL A 30 -3.14 5.43 9.32
N VAL A 31 -2.01 6.13 9.34
CA VAL A 31 -0.74 5.55 9.81
C VAL A 31 -0.88 5.12 11.27
N SER A 32 -1.33 6.02 12.15
CA SER A 32 -1.52 5.73 13.57
C SER A 32 -2.49 4.56 13.82
N GLN A 33 -3.64 4.55 13.13
CA GLN A 33 -4.59 3.44 13.25
C GLN A 33 -3.97 2.09 12.84
N MET A 34 -3.15 2.05 11.78
CA MET A 34 -2.55 0.78 11.36
C MET A 34 -1.48 0.31 12.35
N VAL A 35 -0.68 1.23 12.91
CA VAL A 35 0.32 0.88 13.94
C VAL A 35 -0.35 0.27 15.16
N GLU A 36 -1.43 0.89 15.68
CA GLU A 36 -2.19 0.33 16.80
C GLU A 36 -2.71 -1.09 16.52
N LEU A 37 -3.11 -1.36 15.28
CA LEU A 37 -3.58 -2.69 14.88
C LEU A 37 -2.45 -3.72 14.78
N PHE A 38 -1.26 -3.32 14.35
CA PHE A 38 -0.08 -4.19 14.41
C PHE A 38 0.28 -4.52 15.87
N ASP A 39 0.25 -3.54 16.78
CA ASP A 39 0.58 -3.76 18.20
C ASP A 39 -0.45 -4.64 18.93
N GLN A 40 -1.73 -4.53 18.57
CA GLN A 40 -2.83 -5.25 19.24
C GLN A 40 -3.00 -6.70 18.77
N ASN A 41 -2.40 -7.09 17.64
CA ASN A 41 -2.67 -8.37 17.01
C ASN A 41 -1.36 -9.13 16.73
N GLU A 42 -1.17 -10.27 17.41
CA GLU A 42 0.00 -11.15 17.22
C GLU A 42 0.13 -11.67 15.78
N HIS A 43 -1.00 -11.78 15.06
CA HIS A 43 -1.03 -12.21 13.66
C HIS A 43 -1.85 -11.23 12.81
N PHE A 44 -1.16 -10.29 12.17
CA PHE A 44 -1.79 -9.28 11.32
C PHE A 44 -1.03 -9.07 10.00
N ASN A 45 -1.77 -9.06 8.89
CA ASN A 45 -1.22 -8.78 7.56
C ASN A 45 -2.01 -7.65 6.91
N LEU A 46 -1.32 -6.55 6.58
CA LEU A 46 -1.92 -5.44 5.85
C LEU A 46 -1.60 -5.54 4.35
N VAL A 47 -2.60 -5.91 3.55
CA VAL A 47 -2.46 -5.94 2.09
C VAL A 47 -2.92 -4.61 1.48
N ILE A 48 -2.01 -3.90 0.82
CA ILE A 48 -2.30 -2.65 0.11
C ILE A 48 -2.19 -2.90 -1.39
N ALA A 49 -3.33 -3.07 -2.05
CA ALA A 49 -3.37 -3.05 -3.50
C ALA A 49 -3.22 -1.59 -3.98
N PRO A 50 -2.19 -1.25 -4.77
CA PRO A 50 -2.09 0.09 -5.35
C PRO A 50 -3.26 0.29 -6.33
N GLU A 51 -4.17 1.20 -6.00
CA GLU A 51 -5.31 1.62 -6.83
C GLU A 51 -4.88 2.07 -8.25
N ALA A 52 -3.60 2.37 -8.46
CA ALA A 52 -3.01 2.88 -9.68
C ALA A 52 -2.73 1.84 -10.79
N THR A 53 -3.09 0.58 -10.60
CA THR A 53 -2.94 -0.46 -11.64
C THR A 53 -4.05 -0.46 -12.71
N ARG A 54 -4.94 0.55 -12.69
CA ARG A 54 -6.03 0.73 -13.68
C ARG A 54 -5.83 1.93 -14.62
N ALA A 55 -4.60 2.22 -15.07
CA ALA A 55 -4.45 3.08 -16.23
C ALA A 55 -4.85 2.29 -17.48
N LYS A 56 -5.80 2.79 -18.27
CA LYS A 56 -6.08 2.22 -19.60
C LYS A 56 -4.88 2.49 -20.51
N THR A 57 -4.70 1.67 -21.55
CA THR A 57 -3.70 1.95 -22.60
C THR A 57 -3.86 3.40 -23.09
N GLY A 58 -2.83 4.22 -22.89
CA GLY A 58 -2.83 5.65 -23.25
C GLY A 58 -3.13 6.64 -22.12
N GLU A 59 -3.49 6.19 -20.92
CA GLU A 59 -3.68 7.06 -19.74
C GLU A 59 -2.45 7.10 -18.84
N ALA A 60 -2.17 8.26 -18.24
CA ALA A 60 -1.11 8.42 -17.26
C ALA A 60 -1.44 7.63 -15.97
N ARG A 61 -0.48 6.80 -15.50
CA ARG A 61 -0.62 6.08 -14.22
C ARG A 61 -0.66 7.07 -13.07
N LYS A 62 -1.64 6.92 -12.17
CA LYS A 62 -1.68 7.72 -10.95
C LYS A 62 -0.53 7.29 -10.03
N PRO A 63 0.16 8.24 -9.38
CA PRO A 63 1.21 7.86 -8.44
C PRO A 63 0.66 7.10 -7.21
N ILE A 64 1.34 6.02 -6.81
CA ILE A 64 1.04 5.24 -5.59
C ILE A 64 1.46 6.05 -4.38
N ARG A 65 0.55 6.31 -3.43
CA ARG A 65 0.89 7.08 -2.22
C ARG A 65 1.87 6.32 -1.32
N THR A 66 2.79 7.03 -0.67
CA THR A 66 3.84 6.48 0.24
C THR A 66 3.34 6.05 1.62
N GLY A 67 2.03 6.09 1.90
CA GLY A 67 1.49 5.73 3.21
C GLY A 67 1.84 4.32 3.67
N PHE A 68 1.97 3.36 2.75
CA PHE A 68 2.39 1.98 3.06
C PHE A 68 3.79 1.95 3.70
N TRP A 69 4.71 2.79 3.20
CA TRP A 69 6.07 2.87 3.70
C TRP A 69 6.09 3.45 5.12
N HIS A 70 5.33 4.52 5.36
CA HIS A 70 5.24 5.12 6.69
C HIS A 70 4.60 4.19 7.72
N ILE A 71 3.58 3.40 7.33
CA ILE A 71 2.98 2.38 8.21
C ILE A 71 4.03 1.35 8.59
N ALA A 72 4.71 0.76 7.61
CA ALA A 72 5.70 -0.29 7.85
C ALA A 72 6.89 0.23 8.69
N LYS A 73 7.37 1.45 8.41
CA LYS A 73 8.43 2.09 9.19
C LYS A 73 8.01 2.32 10.65
N ALA A 74 6.80 2.83 10.86
CA ALA A 74 6.31 3.14 12.21
C ALA A 74 5.96 1.89 13.02
N ALA A 75 5.46 0.84 12.38
CA ALA A 75 5.18 -0.45 13.00
C ALA A 75 6.41 -1.35 13.15
N ASN A 76 7.58 -0.95 12.63
CA ASN A 76 8.81 -1.75 12.57
C ASN A 76 8.61 -3.11 11.85
N GLU A 77 7.80 -3.10 10.79
CA GLU A 77 7.43 -4.29 10.00
C GLU A 77 8.01 -4.23 8.58
N PRO A 78 8.26 -5.39 7.92
CA PRO A 78 8.71 -5.41 6.54
C PRO A 78 7.57 -5.12 5.55
N ILE A 79 7.94 -4.57 4.40
CA ILE A 79 7.06 -4.46 3.24
C ILE A 79 7.35 -5.66 2.34
N VAL A 80 6.35 -6.51 2.12
CA VAL A 80 6.43 -7.63 1.17
C VAL A 80 5.89 -7.18 -0.19
N LEU A 81 6.72 -7.29 -1.22
CA LEU A 81 6.38 -6.92 -2.59
C LEU A 81 5.80 -8.13 -3.31
N MET A 82 4.59 -7.98 -3.82
CA MET A 82 3.87 -9.05 -4.53
C MET A 82 3.37 -8.56 -5.89
N TYR A 83 3.17 -9.51 -6.81
CA TYR A 83 2.54 -9.26 -8.10
C TYR A 83 1.47 -10.31 -8.41
N ALA A 84 0.54 -9.91 -9.27
CA ALA A 84 -0.45 -10.80 -9.87
C ALA A 84 -0.60 -10.44 -11.35
N ASN A 85 -0.32 -11.39 -12.23
CA ASN A 85 -0.50 -11.26 -13.66
C ASN A 85 -1.90 -11.71 -14.06
N SER A 86 -2.71 -10.79 -14.59
CA SER A 86 -4.10 -11.05 -14.94
C SER A 86 -4.28 -11.90 -16.21
N GLN A 87 -3.29 -11.93 -17.10
CA GLN A 87 -3.30 -12.72 -18.33
C GLN A 87 -2.92 -14.17 -18.05
N THR A 88 -1.83 -14.39 -17.31
CA THR A 88 -1.35 -15.74 -17.00
C THR A 88 -1.98 -16.34 -15.76
N LYS A 89 -2.70 -15.54 -14.96
CA LYS A 89 -3.27 -15.92 -13.65
C LYS A 89 -2.22 -16.36 -12.62
N VAL A 90 -0.95 -16.00 -12.84
CA VAL A 90 0.16 -16.30 -11.93
C VAL A 90 0.41 -15.09 -11.04
N GLY A 91 0.59 -15.33 -9.75
CA GLY A 91 1.11 -14.35 -8.80
C GLY A 91 2.37 -14.85 -8.11
N GLY A 92 3.07 -13.95 -7.45
CA GLY A 92 4.31 -14.28 -6.74
C GLY A 92 4.78 -13.17 -5.82
N ILE A 93 5.78 -13.53 -5.01
CA ILE A 93 6.50 -12.60 -4.14
C ILE A 93 7.79 -12.20 -4.88
N ILE A 94 8.04 -10.90 -4.95
CA ILE A 94 9.28 -10.34 -5.52
C ILE A 94 10.36 -10.31 -4.45
N GLY A 95 10.01 -9.88 -3.23
CA GLY A 95 10.93 -9.81 -2.11
C GLY A 95 10.30 -9.11 -0.91
N LYS A 96 11.14 -8.84 0.10
CA LYS A 96 10.76 -8.01 1.25
C LYS A 96 11.82 -6.95 1.50
N ILE A 97 11.39 -5.79 1.96
CA ILE A 97 12.27 -4.70 2.38
C ILE A 97 11.90 -4.26 3.80
N TYR A 98 12.91 -3.93 4.59
CA TYR A 98 12.69 -3.25 5.87
C TYR A 98 12.88 -1.75 5.64
N PRO A 99 11.89 -0.90 5.94
CA PRO A 99 12.00 0.53 5.68
C PRO A 99 13.21 1.17 6.36
N THR A 100 14.08 1.80 5.58
CA THR A 100 15.28 2.51 6.05
C THR A 100 15.17 4.00 5.75
N ASP A 101 15.38 4.36 4.49
CA ASP A 101 15.31 5.70 3.91
C ASP A 101 14.27 5.70 2.78
N LEU A 102 13.37 6.69 2.78
CA LEU A 102 12.22 6.67 1.89
C LEU A 102 12.64 6.71 0.42
N ASP A 103 13.54 7.61 0.04
CA ASP A 103 13.89 7.81 -1.36
C ASP A 103 14.65 6.60 -1.91
N HIS A 104 15.61 6.08 -1.14
CA HIS A 104 16.31 4.85 -1.48
C HIS A 104 15.37 3.64 -1.60
N ASP A 105 14.47 3.45 -0.63
CA ASP A 105 13.56 2.32 -0.63
C ASP A 105 12.56 2.40 -1.79
N ILE A 106 12.03 3.59 -2.10
CA ILE A 106 11.13 3.78 -3.25
C ILE A 106 11.85 3.44 -4.57
N ALA A 107 13.09 3.89 -4.75
CA ALA A 107 13.89 3.57 -5.92
C ALA A 107 14.13 2.05 -6.05
N LEU A 108 14.45 1.39 -4.94
CA LEU A 108 14.62 -0.07 -4.90
C LEU A 108 13.33 -0.81 -5.25
N ILE A 109 12.18 -0.40 -4.69
CA ILE A 109 10.88 -1.01 -5.04
C ILE A 109 10.59 -0.86 -6.53
N GLN A 110 10.83 0.34 -7.09
CA GLN A 110 10.66 0.60 -8.53
C GLN A 110 11.52 -0.31 -9.39
N GLN A 111 12.80 -0.46 -9.02
CA GLN A 111 13.73 -1.35 -9.71
C GLN A 111 13.26 -2.81 -9.63
N LEU A 112 12.88 -3.31 -8.46
CA LEU A 112 12.43 -4.68 -8.26
C LEU A 112 11.18 -5.02 -9.10
N TYR A 113 10.20 -4.11 -9.17
CA TYR A 113 9.03 -4.33 -10.03
C TYR A 113 9.40 -4.29 -11.53
N LYS A 114 10.33 -3.43 -11.93
CA LYS A 114 10.78 -3.37 -13.32
C LYS A 114 11.51 -4.66 -13.73
N GLU A 115 12.43 -5.14 -12.90
CA GLU A 115 13.26 -6.32 -13.20
C GLU A 115 12.45 -7.61 -13.18
N HIS A 116 11.57 -7.80 -12.19
CA HIS A 116 10.88 -9.08 -12.02
C HIS A 116 9.58 -9.20 -12.82
N VAL A 117 8.90 -8.08 -13.10
CA VAL A 117 7.58 -8.12 -13.76
C VAL A 117 7.44 -7.14 -14.92
N GLY A 118 8.49 -6.39 -15.27
CA GLY A 118 8.47 -5.44 -16.38
C GLY A 118 7.53 -4.25 -16.15
N LEU A 119 7.22 -3.91 -14.89
CA LEU A 119 6.29 -2.83 -14.56
C LEU A 119 7.01 -1.59 -14.05
N ASP A 120 6.92 -0.49 -14.80
CA ASP A 120 7.30 0.84 -14.31
C ASP A 120 6.19 1.39 -13.41
N ILE A 121 6.39 1.26 -12.09
CA ILE A 121 5.51 1.82 -11.07
C ILE A 121 5.87 3.29 -10.81
N ILE A 122 4.86 4.12 -10.61
CA ILE A 122 5.03 5.53 -10.29
C ILE A 122 4.66 5.74 -8.83
N ILE A 123 5.60 6.21 -8.02
CA ILE A 123 5.40 6.60 -6.62
C ILE A 123 5.80 8.08 -6.56
N PRO A 124 4.93 9.00 -6.14
CA PRO A 124 5.27 10.41 -6.09
C PRO A 124 6.25 10.62 -4.93
N GLU A 125 7.22 11.50 -5.13
CA GLU A 125 7.99 12.04 -4.01
C GLU A 125 7.06 12.67 -2.97
N PRO A 126 7.39 12.60 -1.68
CA PRO A 126 6.56 13.16 -0.63
C PRO A 126 6.28 14.64 -0.94
N LYS A 127 5.00 15.04 -0.91
CA LYS A 127 4.66 16.46 -0.84
C LYS A 127 5.24 16.97 0.46
N THR A 128 6.32 17.76 0.40
CA THR A 128 6.69 18.66 1.49
C THR A 128 5.41 19.39 1.89
N SER A 129 4.92 19.10 3.09
CA SER A 129 3.77 19.83 3.63
C SER A 129 4.15 21.31 3.60
N PRO A 130 3.27 22.22 3.16
CA PRO A 130 3.56 23.64 3.27
C PRO A 130 3.81 23.92 4.75
N SER A 131 4.93 24.58 5.04
CA SER A 131 5.18 25.17 6.35
C SER A 131 3.95 26.02 6.71
N ASN A 132 3.22 25.64 7.75
CA ASN A 132 2.24 26.54 8.35
C ASN A 132 3.00 27.75 8.88
N GLY A 133 2.83 28.89 8.22
CA GLY A 133 3.06 30.22 8.81
C GLY A 133 1.83 30.70 9.55
#